data_AF-A0A940KL56-F1
#
_entry.id   AF-A0A940KL56-F1
#
_cell.length_a   1.000
_cell.length_b   1.000
_cell.length_c   1.000
_cell.angle_alpha   90.00
_cell.angle_beta   90.00
_cell.angle_gamma   90.00
#
_symmetry.space_group_name_H-M   'P 1'
#
loop_
_entity.id
_entity.type
_entity.pdbx_description
1 polymer ?
#
loop_
_entity_poly.entity_id
_entity_poly.type
_entity_poly.pdbx_seq_one_letter_code
_entity_poly.pdbx_strand_id
1 'polypeptide(L)'
;HKTSKKNYLKVLKSIPASQLMVLDKQVPELGKQYMSVYQDFKQDIRDVLESSIKLLKKYNRLIIVFPMQSNHPRDIVEGCYEFCLKHQKTFDVISSLDREIPQEDTVYIVTAESDLAQLIKKSKEMHLQPGKNVGIISFNETVLKELLEITVVTTDFEGMGKTAAQMLLNKDIKQVKNPFRMIVRKSL
;
A
#
# COMPACT_ATOMS: atom_id res chain seq x y z
N HIS A 1 -5.71 1.19 -14.63
CA HIS A 1 -6.57 2.05 -15.48
C HIS A 1 -5.78 2.78 -16.58
N LYS A 2 -6.23 2.70 -17.84
CA LYS A 2 -5.57 3.24 -19.06
C LYS A 2 -6.16 4.60 -19.53
N THR A 3 -6.51 5.52 -18.62
CA THR A 3 -6.81 6.89 -19.05
C THR A 3 -5.49 7.62 -19.18
N SER A 4 -5.17 8.13 -20.38
CA SER A 4 -3.92 8.87 -20.58
C SER A 4 -3.87 10.06 -19.63
N LYS A 5 -2.69 10.37 -19.09
CA LYS A 5 -2.49 11.45 -18.12
C LYS A 5 -3.02 12.80 -18.62
N LYS A 6 -2.90 13.02 -19.92
CA LYS A 6 -3.41 14.22 -20.62
C LYS A 6 -4.94 14.33 -20.60
N ASN A 7 -5.66 13.21 -20.66
CA ASN A 7 -7.12 13.21 -20.77
C ASN A 7 -7.80 13.53 -19.43
N TYR A 8 -7.37 12.94 -18.32
CA TYR A 8 -8.02 13.22 -17.03
C TYR A 8 -7.70 14.64 -16.52
N LEU A 9 -6.48 15.13 -16.74
CA LEU A 9 -6.10 16.49 -16.32
C LEU A 9 -6.93 17.58 -17.01
N LYS A 10 -7.28 17.40 -18.28
CA LYS A 10 -8.15 18.34 -19.00
C LYS A 10 -9.54 18.41 -18.36
N VAL A 11 -10.09 17.26 -17.95
CA VAL A 11 -11.39 17.20 -17.27
C VAL A 11 -11.30 17.85 -15.89
N LEU A 12 -10.31 17.50 -15.07
CA LEU A 12 -10.13 18.08 -13.74
C LEU A 12 -9.95 19.62 -13.78
N LYS A 13 -9.18 20.13 -14.75
CA LYS A 13 -8.98 21.59 -14.93
C LYS A 13 -10.23 22.33 -15.42
N SER A 14 -11.25 21.62 -15.92
CA SER A 14 -12.51 22.24 -16.33
C SER A 14 -13.47 22.49 -15.16
N ILE A 15 -13.24 21.82 -14.01
CA ILE A 15 -14.04 21.99 -12.79
C ILE A 15 -13.48 23.19 -12.01
N PRO A 16 -14.30 24.16 -11.57
CA PRO A 16 -13.85 25.23 -10.70
C PRO A 16 -13.15 24.68 -9.46
N ALA A 17 -12.00 25.24 -9.08
CA ALA A 17 -11.18 24.68 -8.00
C ALA A 17 -11.91 24.64 -6.64
N SER A 18 -12.84 25.58 -6.42
CA SER A 18 -13.73 25.63 -5.25
C SER A 18 -14.81 24.53 -5.22
N GLN A 19 -15.04 23.85 -6.35
CA GLN A 19 -16.00 22.76 -6.51
C GLN A 19 -15.29 21.40 -6.68
N LEU A 20 -13.95 21.40 -6.67
CA LEU A 20 -13.14 20.20 -6.88
C LEU A 20 -12.55 19.71 -5.55
N MET A 21 -12.86 18.46 -5.21
CA MET A 21 -12.17 17.70 -4.17
C MET A 21 -11.55 16.45 -4.77
N VAL A 22 -10.28 16.21 -4.48
CA VAL A 22 -9.54 15.02 -4.94
C VAL A 22 -9.14 14.17 -3.74
N LEU A 23 -9.52 12.91 -3.77
CA LEU A 23 -9.16 11.93 -2.75
C LEU A 23 -8.11 10.96 -3.25
N ASP A 24 -7.43 10.28 -2.32
CA ASP A 24 -6.52 9.15 -2.54
C ASP A 24 -5.17 9.53 -3.18
N LYS A 25 -5.17 10.16 -4.36
CA LYS A 25 -3.96 10.54 -5.09
C LYS A 25 -3.73 12.04 -5.11
N GLN A 26 -2.48 12.44 -4.91
CA GLN A 26 -2.08 13.81 -5.17
C GLN A 26 -2.01 14.07 -6.68
N VAL A 27 -2.47 15.25 -7.11
CA VAL A 27 -2.36 15.70 -8.51
C VAL A 27 -1.60 17.03 -8.53
N PRO A 28 -0.25 17.00 -8.53
CA PRO A 28 0.57 18.21 -8.46
C PRO A 28 0.28 19.21 -9.59
N GLU A 29 -0.16 18.74 -10.75
CA GLU A 29 -0.46 19.57 -11.93
C GLU A 29 -1.67 20.51 -11.76
N LEU A 30 -2.46 20.32 -10.70
CA LEU A 30 -3.57 21.19 -10.31
C LEU A 30 -3.18 22.27 -9.29
N GLY A 31 -1.92 22.28 -8.83
CA GLY A 31 -1.44 23.26 -7.85
C GLY A 31 -2.03 23.03 -6.45
N LYS A 32 -2.29 24.11 -5.71
CA LYS A 32 -2.76 24.07 -4.31
C LYS A 32 -4.16 24.67 -4.09
N GLN A 33 -4.86 25.04 -5.16
CA GLN A 33 -6.11 25.81 -5.09
C GLN A 33 -7.38 24.95 -4.96
N TYR A 34 -7.24 23.65 -4.69
CA TYR A 34 -8.34 22.70 -4.55
C TYR A 34 -8.20 21.89 -3.26
N MET A 35 -9.32 21.35 -2.78
CA MET A 35 -9.34 20.49 -1.61
C MET A 35 -8.77 19.11 -1.94
N SER A 36 -7.88 18.59 -1.11
CA SER A 36 -7.44 17.21 -1.26
C SER A 36 -7.17 16.51 0.06
N VAL A 37 -7.52 15.23 0.11
CA VAL A 37 -7.02 14.31 1.13
C VAL A 37 -6.30 13.19 0.38
N TYR A 38 -4.97 13.14 0.49
CA TYR A 38 -4.13 12.32 -0.39
C TYR A 38 -3.24 11.36 0.39
N GLN A 39 -2.75 10.34 -0.28
CA GLN A 39 -1.72 9.44 0.24
C GLN A 39 -0.38 9.71 -0.46
N ASP A 40 0.72 9.52 0.26
CA ASP A 40 2.07 9.56 -0.30
C ASP A 40 2.59 8.12 -0.30
N PHE A 41 2.11 7.32 -1.25
CA PHE A 41 2.26 5.86 -1.23
C PHE A 41 3.71 5.38 -1.09
N LYS A 42 4.66 6.10 -1.70
CA LYS A 42 6.09 5.79 -1.60
C LYS A 42 6.62 6.04 -0.18
N GLN A 43 6.37 7.24 0.34
CA GLN A 43 6.81 7.61 1.68
C GLN A 43 6.13 6.75 2.75
N ASP A 44 4.83 6.51 2.57
CA ASP A 44 3.97 5.81 3.51
C ASP A 44 4.41 4.36 3.70
N ILE A 45 4.63 3.60 2.61
CA ILE A 45 5.10 2.22 2.72
C ILE A 45 6.51 2.16 3.32
N ARG A 46 7.40 3.09 2.93
CA ARG A 46 8.77 3.14 3.43
C ARG A 46 8.78 3.37 4.95
N ASP A 47 7.98 4.31 5.43
CA ASP A 47 7.97 4.70 6.84
C ASP A 47 7.36 3.61 7.74
N VAL A 48 6.31 2.92 7.27
CA VAL A 48 5.76 1.79 8.05
C VAL A 48 6.70 0.59 8.07
N LEU A 49 7.46 0.33 7.00
CA LEU A 49 8.49 -0.70 6.99
C LEU A 49 9.65 -0.32 7.92
N GLU A 50 10.10 0.94 7.88
CA GLU A 50 11.16 1.44 8.75
C GLU A 50 10.78 1.36 10.23
N SER A 51 9.58 1.81 10.59
CA SER A 51 9.08 1.72 11.97
C SER A 51 8.93 0.27 12.45
N SER A 52 8.76 -0.68 11.53
CA SER A 52 8.61 -2.11 11.80
C SER A 52 9.91 -2.91 11.63
N ILE A 53 11.06 -2.25 11.50
CA ILE A 53 12.35 -2.89 11.21
C ILE A 53 12.72 -3.99 12.22
N LYS A 54 12.34 -3.83 13.50
CA LYS A 54 12.62 -4.84 14.54
C LYS A 54 11.98 -6.20 14.23
N LEU A 55 10.83 -6.21 13.58
CA LEU A 55 10.12 -7.43 13.15
C LEU A 55 10.68 -7.94 11.82
N LEU A 56 11.02 -7.02 10.92
CA LEU A 56 11.49 -7.32 9.57
C LEU A 56 12.97 -7.73 9.49
N LYS A 57 13.76 -7.50 10.54
CA LYS A 57 15.20 -7.81 10.55
C LYS A 57 15.50 -9.29 10.31
N LYS A 58 14.59 -10.19 10.68
CA LYS A 58 14.76 -11.65 10.58
C LYS A 58 14.55 -12.21 9.18
N TYR A 59 14.15 -11.37 8.21
CA TYR A 59 13.96 -11.75 6.81
C TYR A 59 15.02 -11.07 5.95
N ASN A 60 15.84 -11.81 5.22
CA ASN A 60 16.88 -11.26 4.33
C ASN A 60 16.36 -10.84 2.96
N ARG A 61 15.15 -11.27 2.59
CA ARG A 61 14.50 -10.97 1.31
C ARG A 61 13.12 -10.34 1.49
N LEU A 62 12.79 -9.38 0.62
CA LEU A 62 11.46 -8.83 0.48
C LEU A 62 10.97 -9.01 -0.95
N ILE A 63 9.80 -9.62 -1.11
CA ILE A 63 9.14 -9.76 -2.41
C ILE A 63 7.82 -9.00 -2.37
N ILE A 64 7.60 -8.09 -3.31
CA ILE A 64 6.28 -7.48 -3.51
C ILE A 64 5.55 -8.18 -4.66
N VAL A 65 4.35 -8.69 -4.34
CA VAL A 65 3.43 -9.29 -5.31
C VAL A 65 2.51 -8.18 -5.82
N PHE A 66 2.79 -7.75 -7.05
CA PHE A 66 2.20 -6.59 -7.69
C PHE A 66 1.64 -6.95 -9.07
N PRO A 67 0.35 -7.33 -9.15
CA PRO A 67 -0.28 -7.72 -10.40
C PRO A 67 -0.16 -6.67 -11.50
N MET A 68 0.01 -7.10 -12.75
CA MET A 68 0.15 -6.19 -13.89
C MET A 68 -1.06 -5.25 -14.06
N GLN A 69 -2.23 -5.68 -13.63
CA GLN A 69 -3.48 -4.93 -13.68
C GLN A 69 -3.86 -4.28 -12.33
N SER A 70 -2.90 -4.21 -11.39
CA SER A 70 -3.13 -3.60 -10.09
C SER A 70 -3.57 -2.13 -10.21
N ASN A 71 -4.53 -1.74 -9.38
CA ASN A 71 -4.97 -0.35 -9.25
C ASN A 71 -4.07 0.45 -8.29
N HIS A 72 -3.18 -0.22 -7.57
CA HIS A 72 -2.20 0.42 -6.72
C HIS A 72 -1.15 1.18 -7.54
N PRO A 73 -0.59 2.28 -7.01
CA PRO A 73 0.49 3.01 -7.66
C PRO A 73 1.82 2.25 -7.57
N ARG A 74 2.66 2.40 -8.60
CA ARG A 74 4.01 1.81 -8.63
C ARG A 74 4.95 2.43 -7.59
N ASP A 75 4.63 3.62 -7.11
CA ASP A 75 5.31 4.32 -6.02
C ASP A 75 5.52 3.45 -4.77
N ILE A 76 4.61 2.48 -4.52
CA ILE A 76 4.74 1.49 -3.44
C ILE A 76 5.98 0.61 -3.64
N VAL A 77 6.19 0.15 -4.88
CA VAL A 77 7.35 -0.68 -5.25
C VAL A 77 8.64 0.09 -5.01
N GLU A 78 8.67 1.37 -5.37
CA GLU A 78 9.82 2.25 -5.13
C GLU A 78 10.11 2.42 -3.64
N GLY A 79 9.09 2.64 -2.81
CA GLY A 79 9.26 2.76 -1.36
C GLY A 79 9.79 1.48 -0.72
N CYS A 80 9.32 0.32 -1.19
CA CYS A 80 9.84 -0.99 -0.76
C CYS A 80 11.30 -1.20 -1.18
N TYR A 81 11.64 -0.82 -2.42
CA TYR A 81 13.01 -0.89 -2.93
C TYR A 81 13.97 -0.03 -2.12
N GLU A 82 13.62 1.23 -1.82
CA GLU A 82 14.43 2.12 -0.99
C GLU A 82 14.67 1.56 0.42
N PHE A 83 13.63 0.98 1.03
CA PHE A 83 13.76 0.29 2.31
C PHE A 83 14.75 -0.89 2.22
N CYS A 84 14.62 -1.73 1.20
CA CYS A 84 15.50 -2.89 1.02
C CYS A 84 16.96 -2.48 0.78
N LEU A 85 17.18 -1.46 -0.06
CA LEU A 85 18.50 -0.93 -0.33
C LEU A 85 19.18 -0.43 0.96
N LYS A 86 18.45 0.32 1.79
CA LYS A 86 18.96 0.84 3.07
C LYS A 86 19.31 -0.26 4.06
N HIS A 87 18.50 -1.31 4.13
CA HIS A 87 18.66 -2.41 5.10
C HIS A 87 19.37 -3.65 4.52
N GLN A 88 20.01 -3.51 3.36
CA GLN A 88 20.79 -4.56 2.68
C GLN A 88 19.99 -5.86 2.47
N LYS A 89 18.70 -5.73 2.12
CA LYS A 89 17.83 -6.86 1.80
C LYS A 89 17.76 -7.05 0.30
N THR A 90 17.64 -8.31 -0.12
CA THR A 90 17.31 -8.61 -1.52
C THR A 90 15.86 -8.20 -1.79
N PHE A 91 15.59 -7.68 -2.98
CA PHE A 91 14.28 -7.15 -3.36
C PHE A 91 13.87 -7.64 -4.74
N ASP A 92 12.65 -8.16 -4.85
CA ASP A 92 12.06 -8.56 -6.12
C ASP A 92 10.60 -8.13 -6.24
N VAL A 93 10.15 -7.99 -7.49
CA VAL A 93 8.76 -7.69 -7.85
C VAL A 93 8.25 -8.82 -8.72
N ILE A 94 7.19 -9.48 -8.29
CA ILE A 94 6.52 -10.54 -9.06
C ILE A 94 5.08 -10.12 -9.37
N SER A 95 4.56 -10.55 -10.52
CA SER A 95 3.22 -10.18 -10.97
C SER A 95 2.11 -11.11 -10.47
N SER A 96 2.45 -12.28 -9.95
CA SER A 96 1.51 -13.27 -9.42
C SER A 96 2.25 -14.31 -8.60
N LEU A 97 1.53 -15.02 -7.74
CA LEU A 97 2.07 -16.18 -7.04
C LEU A 97 1.86 -17.51 -7.78
N ASP A 98 1.29 -17.55 -8.98
CA ASP A 98 0.92 -18.79 -9.66
C ASP A 98 2.07 -19.80 -9.77
N ARG A 99 3.26 -19.35 -10.19
CA ARG A 99 4.46 -20.19 -10.40
C ARG A 99 5.52 -20.04 -9.31
N GLU A 100 5.30 -19.14 -8.37
CA GLU A 100 6.26 -18.85 -7.32
C GLU A 100 6.04 -19.79 -6.14
N ILE A 101 7.14 -20.29 -5.58
CA ILE A 101 7.14 -21.12 -4.37
C ILE A 101 7.63 -20.23 -3.23
N PRO A 102 6.85 -20.04 -2.16
CA PRO A 102 7.28 -19.24 -1.03
C PRO A 102 8.58 -19.80 -0.43
N GLN A 103 9.48 -18.90 -0.05
CA GLN A 103 10.78 -19.25 0.50
C GLN A 103 10.90 -18.84 1.96
N GLU A 104 11.72 -19.59 2.72
CA GLU A 104 12.14 -19.16 4.05
C GLU A 104 12.88 -17.81 3.99
N ASP A 105 12.97 -17.14 5.13
CA ASP A 105 13.74 -15.91 5.30
C ASP A 105 13.29 -14.77 4.36
N THR A 106 12.03 -14.85 3.92
CA THR A 106 11.42 -13.92 2.97
C THR A 106 10.14 -13.32 3.55
N VAL A 107 10.02 -11.99 3.45
CA VAL A 107 8.76 -11.29 3.70
C VAL A 107 8.09 -10.94 2.37
N TYR A 108 6.81 -11.30 2.26
CA TYR A 108 5.98 -11.03 1.09
C TYR A 108 5.02 -9.88 1.39
N ILE A 109 5.00 -8.88 0.51
CA ILE A 109 4.00 -7.82 0.50
C ILE A 109 3.01 -8.10 -0.62
N VAL A 110 1.75 -8.38 -0.29
CA VAL A 110 0.72 -8.77 -1.27
C VAL A 110 -0.35 -7.69 -1.43
N THR A 111 -0.60 -7.29 -2.68
CA THR A 111 -1.58 -6.23 -3.01
C THR A 111 -2.97 -6.75 -3.37
N ALA A 112 -3.12 -8.04 -3.66
CA ALA A 112 -4.39 -8.65 -4.04
C ALA A 112 -4.79 -9.81 -3.10
N GLU A 113 -6.08 -9.93 -2.82
CA GLU A 113 -6.67 -11.00 -1.97
C GLU A 113 -6.42 -12.39 -2.57
N SER A 114 -6.48 -12.54 -3.90
CA SER A 114 -6.23 -13.82 -4.58
C SER A 114 -4.80 -14.31 -4.35
N ASP A 115 -3.82 -13.41 -4.47
CA ASP A 115 -2.41 -13.74 -4.21
C ASP A 115 -2.18 -14.02 -2.72
N LEU A 116 -2.81 -13.27 -1.82
CA LEU A 116 -2.74 -13.56 -0.38
C LEU A 116 -3.23 -14.99 -0.07
N ALA A 117 -4.38 -15.39 -0.63
CA ALA A 117 -4.92 -16.74 -0.44
C ALA A 117 -3.97 -17.82 -0.98
N GLN A 118 -3.39 -17.60 -2.17
CA GLN A 118 -2.38 -18.50 -2.74
C GLN A 118 -1.13 -18.59 -1.87
N LEU A 119 -0.63 -17.46 -1.36
CA LEU A 119 0.54 -17.41 -0.49
C LEU A 119 0.32 -18.23 0.77
N ILE A 120 -0.81 -18.03 1.45
CA ILE A 120 -1.15 -18.77 2.67
C ILE A 120 -1.24 -20.27 2.38
N LYS A 121 -1.88 -20.65 1.28
CA LYS A 121 -2.01 -22.06 0.87
C LYS A 121 -0.63 -22.69 0.63
N LYS A 122 0.19 -22.06 -0.22
CA LYS A 122 1.52 -22.57 -0.58
C LYS A 122 2.47 -22.59 0.61
N SER A 123 2.44 -21.57 1.49
CA SER A 123 3.24 -21.58 2.72
C SER A 123 2.91 -22.78 3.59
N LYS A 124 1.63 -23.16 3.72
CA LYS A 124 1.24 -24.37 4.46
C LYS A 124 1.75 -25.66 3.79
N GLU A 125 1.63 -25.76 2.46
CA GLU A 125 2.13 -26.91 1.68
C GLU A 125 3.64 -27.08 1.82
N MET A 126 4.38 -25.98 1.95
CA MET A 126 5.83 -25.96 2.14
C MET A 126 6.27 -25.99 3.62
N HIS A 127 5.33 -26.20 4.55
CA HIS A 127 5.57 -26.18 6.01
C HIS A 127 6.20 -24.88 6.54
N LEU A 128 5.97 -23.76 5.85
CA LEU A 128 6.37 -22.43 6.26
C LEU A 128 5.33 -21.82 7.23
N GLN A 129 5.82 -21.25 8.32
CA GLN A 129 5.03 -20.62 9.37
C GLN A 129 5.08 -19.09 9.23
N PRO A 130 3.96 -18.45 8.84
CA PRO A 130 3.84 -17.00 8.84
C PRO A 130 4.25 -16.39 10.19
N GLY A 131 5.00 -15.29 10.14
CA GLY A 131 5.55 -14.61 11.32
C GLY A 131 6.74 -15.31 11.97
N LYS A 132 7.21 -16.43 11.43
CA LYS A 132 8.45 -17.08 11.87
C LYS A 132 9.48 -17.14 10.76
N ASN A 133 9.38 -18.12 9.86
CA ASN A 133 10.30 -18.31 8.75
C ASN A 133 9.80 -17.71 7.43
N VAL A 134 8.53 -17.27 7.35
CA VAL A 134 8.01 -16.46 6.24
C VAL A 134 7.20 -15.28 6.79
N GLY A 135 7.39 -14.09 6.23
CA GLY A 135 6.62 -12.90 6.58
C GLY A 135 5.51 -12.65 5.57
N ILE A 136 4.33 -12.25 6.01
CA ILE A 136 3.23 -11.86 5.13
C ILE A 136 2.66 -10.52 5.60
N ILE A 137 2.64 -9.55 4.69
CA ILE A 137 2.02 -8.23 4.85
C ILE A 137 1.03 -8.04 3.70
N SER A 138 -0.23 -7.71 3.98
CA SER A 138 -1.22 -7.45 2.94
C SER A 138 -1.67 -6.00 2.88
N PHE A 139 -2.00 -5.49 1.70
CA PHE A 139 -2.61 -4.17 1.56
C PHE A 139 -4.09 -4.16 1.92
N ASN A 140 -4.50 -3.09 2.60
CA ASN A 140 -5.85 -2.75 3.03
C ASN A 140 -6.44 -3.75 4.03
N GLU A 141 -6.99 -3.22 5.12
CA GLU A 141 -7.64 -4.03 6.15
C GLU A 141 -8.97 -4.60 5.66
N THR A 142 -9.23 -5.87 5.98
CA THR A 142 -10.52 -6.53 5.77
C THR A 142 -10.79 -7.49 6.93
N VAL A 143 -12.07 -7.75 7.22
CA VAL A 143 -12.48 -8.70 8.28
C VAL A 143 -11.84 -10.08 8.08
N LEU A 144 -11.67 -10.51 6.83
CA LEU A 144 -11.02 -11.79 6.53
C LEU A 144 -9.54 -11.79 6.95
N LYS A 145 -8.80 -10.72 6.69
CA LYS A 145 -7.39 -10.58 7.09
C LYS A 145 -7.24 -10.52 8.61
N GLU A 146 -8.18 -9.87 9.28
CA GLU A 146 -8.24 -9.86 10.74
C GLU A 146 -8.42 -11.27 11.31
N LEU A 147 -9.43 -12.01 10.84
CA LEU A 147 -9.73 -13.38 11.28
C LEU A 147 -8.58 -14.36 11.01
N LEU A 148 -7.81 -14.13 9.94
CA LEU A 148 -6.64 -14.92 9.58
C LEU A 148 -5.34 -14.44 10.26
N GLU A 149 -5.42 -13.41 11.11
CA GLU A 149 -4.29 -12.79 11.80
C GLU A 149 -3.17 -12.34 10.86
N ILE A 150 -3.55 -11.78 9.70
CA ILE A 150 -2.64 -11.25 8.69
C ILE A 150 -2.28 -9.81 9.04
N THR A 151 -0.99 -9.53 9.14
CA THR A 151 -0.45 -8.17 9.23
C THR A 151 -0.81 -7.41 7.98
N VAL A 152 -1.30 -6.18 8.14
CA VAL A 152 -1.66 -5.33 7.00
C VAL A 152 -0.96 -3.99 7.03
N VAL A 153 -0.84 -3.37 5.86
CA VAL A 153 -0.61 -1.94 5.71
C VAL A 153 -1.86 -1.32 5.09
N THR A 154 -2.39 -0.25 5.69
CA THR A 154 -3.67 0.32 5.29
C THR A 154 -3.69 1.83 5.50
N THR A 155 -4.39 2.52 4.61
CA THR A 155 -4.79 3.91 4.85
C THR A 155 -5.95 3.94 5.85
N ASP A 156 -6.08 5.04 6.57
CA ASP A 156 -7.26 5.30 7.38
C ASP A 156 -8.40 5.82 6.49
N PHE A 157 -9.16 4.91 5.86
CA PHE A 157 -10.26 5.29 4.95
C PHE A 157 -11.38 6.05 5.69
N GLU A 158 -11.66 5.68 6.93
CA GLU A 158 -12.63 6.37 7.76
C GLU A 158 -12.16 7.80 8.09
N GLY A 159 -10.89 7.93 8.50
CA GLY A 159 -10.23 9.22 8.73
C GLY A 159 -10.20 10.10 7.47
N MET A 160 -9.96 9.50 6.29
CA MET A 160 -10.01 10.20 5.00
C MET A 160 -11.39 10.80 4.76
N GLY A 161 -12.45 10.00 4.95
CA GLY A 161 -13.83 10.43 4.79
C GLY A 161 -14.22 11.54 5.77
N LYS A 162 -13.87 11.40 7.05
CA LYS A 162 -14.10 12.44 8.07
C LYS A 162 -13.40 13.76 7.73
N THR A 163 -12.13 13.67 7.35
CA THR A 163 -11.32 14.84 6.95
C THR A 163 -11.93 15.53 5.73
N ALA A 164 -12.31 14.76 4.71
CA ALA A 164 -12.96 15.27 3.51
C ALA A 164 -14.29 15.98 3.83
N ALA A 165 -15.16 15.35 4.62
CA ALA A 165 -16.43 15.94 5.03
C ALA A 165 -16.24 17.25 5.80
N GLN A 166 -15.30 17.28 6.75
CA GLN A 166 -14.99 18.48 7.52
C GLN A 166 -14.48 19.62 6.63
N MET A 167 -13.62 19.31 5.65
CA MET A 167 -13.12 20.28 4.68
C MET A 167 -14.24 20.88 3.82
N LEU A 168 -15.18 20.05 3.37
CA LEU A 168 -16.34 20.51 2.58
C LEU A 168 -17.26 21.42 3.41
N LEU A 169 -17.58 21.04 4.64
CA LEU A 169 -18.47 21.81 5.53
C LEU A 169 -17.86 23.18 5.88
N ASN A 170 -16.55 23.23 6.16
CA ASN A 170 -15.85 24.45 6.53
C ASN A 170 -15.42 25.31 5.34
N LYS A 171 -15.51 24.78 4.11
CA LYS A 171 -14.93 25.38 2.90
C LYS A 171 -13.41 25.59 3.01
N ASP A 172 -12.73 24.70 3.73
CA ASP A 172 -11.27 24.75 3.95
C ASP A 172 -10.52 24.26 2.70
N ILE A 173 -10.03 25.18 1.85
CA ILE A 173 -9.19 24.82 0.70
C ILE A 173 -7.78 24.49 1.20
N LYS A 174 -7.56 23.21 1.51
CA LYS A 174 -6.27 22.66 1.93
C LYS A 174 -6.00 21.29 1.31
N GLN A 175 -4.74 20.89 1.33
CA GLN A 175 -4.31 19.54 0.95
C GLN A 175 -3.77 18.85 2.19
N VAL A 176 -4.38 17.74 2.59
CA VAL A 176 -4.08 17.02 3.82
C VAL A 176 -3.59 15.62 3.46
N LYS A 177 -2.44 15.23 4.00
CA LYS A 177 -1.96 13.85 3.87
C LYS A 177 -2.79 12.96 4.81
N ASN A 178 -3.35 11.87 4.28
CA ASN A 178 -4.10 10.90 5.06
C ASN A 178 -3.16 10.02 5.90
N PRO A 179 -3.54 9.63 7.13
CA PRO A 179 -2.77 8.66 7.89
C PRO A 179 -2.69 7.29 7.20
N PHE A 180 -1.49 6.70 7.23
CA PHE A 180 -1.20 5.35 6.77
C PHE A 180 -0.49 4.59 7.88
N ARG A 181 -0.87 3.33 8.11
CA ARG A 181 -0.37 2.54 9.24
C ARG A 181 -0.19 1.07 8.89
N MET A 182 0.68 0.40 9.65
CA MET A 182 0.75 -1.05 9.71
C MET A 182 -0.02 -1.55 10.94
N ILE A 183 -0.86 -2.56 10.76
CA ILE A 183 -1.51 -3.30 11.85
C ILE A 183 -0.81 -4.64 11.94
N VAL A 184 0.09 -4.78 12.93
CA VAL A 184 0.90 -5.98 13.13
C VAL A 184 0.04 -7.09 13.74
N ARG A 185 0.12 -8.28 13.14
CA ARG A 185 -0.52 -9.53 13.59
C ARG A 185 0.46 -10.71 13.48
N LYS A 186 -0.04 -11.93 13.66
CA LYS A 186 0.80 -13.15 13.74
C LYS A 186 1.56 -13.48 12.47
N SER A 187 1.19 -12.92 11.32
CA SER A 187 1.86 -13.24 10.06
C SER A 187 3.19 -12.50 9.81
N LEU A 188 3.63 -11.60 10.71
CA LEU A 188 4.89 -10.86 10.57
C LEU A 188 5.89 -11.10 11.71
#